data_AF-A0A0G1QJY1-F1
#
_entry.id   AF-A0A0G1QJY1-F1
#
_cell.length_a   1.000
_cell.length_b   1.000
_cell.length_c   1.000
_cell.angle_alpha   90.00
_cell.angle_beta   90.00
_cell.angle_gamma   90.00
#
_symmetry.space_group_name_H-M   'P 1'
#
loop_
_entity.id
_entity.type
_entity.pdbx_description
1 polymer ?
#
loop_
_entity_poly.entity_id
_entity_poly.type
_entity_poly.pdbx_seq_one_letter_code
_entity_poly.pdbx_strand_id
1 'polypeptide(L)'
;MAKYSRLASVEERRNVRKAAIFVLLTIAAVILLFFIGIPALGKFAGFVSDLAKSDKPIASQDKTPPAPPRFNSFPDFTNQEGVVISGDTESGATVKLTFNGSGEEALADRDGHFSFNLKHQPRRGKQTWEEYLTEIQPTLAFTFKKSPDLTIDSPAPGAQFFGTKQRQVTIQGTSESGVGITVNERILSVDDMGKFQYTTTLNDGENKFLFKATDSAGNTTESELVLNFSS
;
A
#
# COMPACT_ATOMS: atom_id res chain seq x y z
N MET A 1 110.40 32.96 31.25
CA MET A 1 110.32 31.51 30.94
C MET A 1 108.92 31.03 31.29
N ALA A 2 108.05 30.78 30.31
CA ALA A 2 106.70 30.29 30.58
C ALA A 2 106.76 28.79 30.93
N LYS A 3 106.35 28.42 32.14
CA LYS A 3 106.23 27.01 32.56
C LYS A 3 105.06 26.37 31.81
N TYR A 4 105.37 25.53 30.82
CA TYR A 4 104.38 24.66 30.19
C TYR A 4 103.84 23.67 31.23
N SER A 5 102.61 23.89 31.67
CA SER A 5 101.92 23.05 32.66
C SER A 5 101.37 21.80 31.96
N ARG A 6 101.73 20.61 32.48
CA ARG A 6 101.23 19.31 31.98
C ARG A 6 99.71 19.16 32.07
N LEU A 7 99.04 19.97 32.90
CA LEU A 7 97.57 20.02 32.98
C LEU A 7 96.96 20.68 31.73
N ALA A 8 97.60 21.74 31.22
CA ALA A 8 97.09 22.48 30.07
C ALA A 8 97.06 21.64 28.78
N SER A 9 98.08 20.80 28.54
CA SER A 9 98.12 19.93 27.36
C SER A 9 97.11 18.77 27.42
N VAL A 10 96.73 18.32 28.61
CA VAL A 10 95.68 17.30 28.81
C VAL A 10 94.29 17.93 28.63
N GLU A 11 94.07 19.13 29.16
CA GLU A 11 92.84 19.89 28.96
C GLU A 11 92.63 20.27 27.49
N GLU A 12 93.69 20.70 26.79
CA GLU A 12 93.66 20.99 25.36
C GLU A 12 93.24 19.76 24.55
N ARG A 13 93.85 18.59 24.78
CA ARG A 13 93.44 17.33 24.12
C ARG A 13 92.00 16.94 24.41
N ARG A 14 91.52 17.16 25.64
CA ARG A 14 90.12 16.90 26.01
C ARG A 14 89.17 17.86 25.31
N ASN A 15 89.54 19.14 25.19
CA ASN A 15 88.76 20.16 24.52
C ASN A 15 88.71 19.95 23.00
N VAL A 16 89.81 19.54 22.37
CA VAL A 16 89.84 19.17 20.95
C VAL A 16 88.96 17.95 20.67
N ARG A 17 89.01 16.92 21.52
CA ARG A 17 88.10 15.76 21.40
C ARG A 17 86.63 16.16 21.54
N LYS A 18 86.30 17.00 22.52
CA LYS A 18 84.94 17.54 22.67
C LYS A 18 84.51 18.35 21.46
N ALA A 19 85.38 19.22 20.94
CA ALA A 19 85.11 20.02 19.74
C ALA A 19 84.85 19.12 18.53
N ALA A 20 85.67 18.08 18.31
CA ALA A 20 85.46 17.11 17.23
C ALA A 20 84.12 16.37 17.37
N ILE A 21 83.73 15.98 18.59
CA ILE A 21 82.43 15.35 18.86
C ILE A 21 81.28 16.32 18.55
N PHE A 22 81.37 17.59 18.99
CA PHE A 22 80.33 18.59 18.70
C PHE A 22 80.21 18.85 17.19
N VAL A 23 81.31 18.95 16.46
CA VAL A 23 81.29 19.08 15.00
C VAL A 23 80.59 17.88 14.37
N LEU A 24 80.93 16.66 14.78
CA LEU A 24 80.29 15.44 14.27
C LEU A 24 78.78 15.43 14.59
N LEU A 25 78.38 15.79 15.81
CA LEU A 25 76.97 15.89 16.20
C LEU A 25 76.22 16.96 15.40
N THR A 26 76.84 18.10 15.12
CA THR A 26 76.21 19.13 14.27
C THR A 26 76.01 18.64 12.85
N ILE A 27 76.98 17.94 12.27
CA ILE A 27 76.86 17.35 10.92
C ILE A 27 75.74 16.28 10.93
N ALA A 28 75.72 15.40 11.92
CA ALA A 28 74.66 14.39 12.06
C ALA A 28 73.26 15.02 12.21
N ALA A 29 73.14 16.10 12.99
CA ALA A 29 71.88 16.84 13.14
C ALA A 29 71.43 17.49 11.82
N VAL A 30 72.35 18.08 11.05
CA VAL A 30 72.05 18.66 9.73
C VAL A 30 71.61 17.58 8.74
N ILE A 31 72.27 16.43 8.72
CA ILE A 31 71.88 15.26 7.90
C ILE A 31 70.47 14.81 8.30
N LEU A 32 70.21 14.64 9.60
CA LEU A 32 68.89 14.21 10.09
C LEU A 32 67.79 15.22 9.70
N LEU A 33 68.05 16.52 9.84
CA LEU A 33 67.10 17.57 9.45
C LEU A 33 66.82 17.54 7.94
N PHE A 34 67.85 17.34 7.12
CA PHE A 34 67.68 17.27 5.66
C PHE A 34 66.92 16.02 5.22
N PHE A 35 67.28 14.84 5.74
CA PHE A 35 66.69 13.57 5.33
C PHE A 35 65.33 13.26 5.98
N ILE A 36 65.05 13.77 7.19
CA ILE A 36 63.80 13.51 7.91
C ILE A 36 62.92 14.76 7.98
N GLY A 37 63.50 15.92 8.31
CA GLY A 37 62.75 17.16 8.54
C GLY A 37 62.05 17.67 7.28
N ILE A 38 62.76 17.80 6.16
CA ILE A 38 62.19 18.32 4.91
C ILE A 38 61.06 17.40 4.39
N PRO A 39 61.23 16.06 4.31
CA PRO A 39 60.12 15.18 3.91
C PRO A 39 58.94 15.19 4.88
N ALA A 40 59.18 15.32 6.19
CA ALA A 40 58.11 15.41 7.18
C ALA A 40 57.26 16.68 6.99
N LEU A 41 57.89 17.82 6.69
CA LEU A 41 57.20 19.07 6.38
C LEU A 41 56.32 18.94 5.13
N GLY A 42 56.82 18.30 4.07
CA GLY A 42 56.05 18.06 2.85
C GLY A 42 54.83 17.17 3.09
N LYS A 43 54.97 16.09 3.87
CA LYS A 43 53.86 15.23 4.26
C LYS A 43 52.82 15.95 5.11
N PHE A 44 53.27 16.76 6.06
CA PHE A 44 52.38 17.55 6.92
C PHE A 44 51.60 18.60 6.11
N ALA A 45 52.26 19.30 5.19
CA ALA A 45 51.60 20.25 4.29
C ALA A 45 50.55 19.58 3.40
N GLY A 46 50.84 18.37 2.88
CA GLY A 46 49.88 17.56 2.13
C GLY A 46 48.64 17.20 2.96
N PHE A 47 48.85 16.70 4.19
CA PHE A 47 47.75 16.38 5.11
C PHE A 47 46.86 17.59 5.43
N VAL A 48 47.46 18.75 5.72
CA VAL A 48 46.70 19.98 5.99
C VAL A 48 45.96 20.46 4.73
N SER A 49 46.57 20.33 3.54
CA SER A 49 45.89 20.64 2.28
C SER A 49 44.70 19.71 2.00
N ASP A 50 44.78 18.45 2.36
CA ASP A 50 43.67 17.50 2.18
C ASP A 50 42.54 17.81 3.17
N LEU A 51 42.88 18.23 4.39
CA LEU A 51 41.89 18.69 5.36
C LEU A 51 41.21 19.99 4.91
N ALA A 52 41.97 20.93 4.36
CA ALA A 52 41.44 22.18 3.80
C ALA A 52 40.61 21.99 2.51
N LYS A 53 40.87 20.92 1.75
CA LYS A 53 40.07 20.53 0.55
C LYS A 53 38.79 19.76 0.90
N SER A 54 38.44 19.63 2.17
CA SER A 54 37.22 18.92 2.61
C SER A 54 35.92 19.69 2.35
N ASP A 55 35.95 20.78 1.56
CA ASP A 55 34.80 21.50 0.99
C ASP A 55 34.09 20.72 -0.13
N LYS A 56 34.15 19.39 -0.14
CA LYS A 56 33.15 18.63 -0.91
C LYS A 56 31.84 18.85 -0.18
N PRO A 57 30.83 19.53 -0.76
CA PRO A 57 29.54 19.57 -0.12
C PRO A 57 29.14 18.12 0.14
N ILE A 58 28.82 17.82 1.40
CA ILE A 58 28.16 16.57 1.73
C ILE A 58 26.83 16.67 0.98
N ALA A 59 26.79 16.13 -0.23
CA ALA A 59 25.55 15.86 -0.91
C ALA A 59 24.87 14.83 -0.02
N SER A 60 23.99 15.33 0.86
CA SER A 60 22.98 14.54 1.51
C SER A 60 22.16 13.93 0.38
N GLN A 61 22.56 12.76 -0.11
CA GLN A 61 21.64 11.92 -0.85
C GLN A 61 20.56 11.58 0.16
N ASP A 62 19.45 12.27 0.05
CA ASP A 62 18.27 11.96 0.82
C ASP A 62 17.94 10.48 0.56
N LYS A 63 18.07 9.68 1.62
CA LYS A 63 17.79 8.24 1.60
C LYS A 63 16.42 7.93 2.17
N THR A 64 15.61 8.95 2.50
CA THR A 64 14.25 8.71 2.95
C THR A 64 13.44 8.18 1.77
N PRO A 65 12.87 6.97 1.88
CA PRO A 65 11.92 6.50 0.88
C PRO A 65 10.73 7.47 0.84
N PRO A 66 10.14 7.72 -0.33
CA PRO A 66 8.92 8.53 -0.41
C PRO A 66 7.83 7.88 0.44
N ALA A 67 6.92 8.71 0.96
CA ALA A 67 5.76 8.20 1.67
C ALA A 67 4.94 7.28 0.74
N PRO A 68 4.41 6.16 1.24
CA PRO A 68 3.58 5.29 0.41
C PRO A 68 2.31 6.03 -0.03
N PRO A 69 1.82 5.80 -1.26
CA PRO A 69 0.56 6.34 -1.71
C PRO A 69 -0.58 5.76 -0.86
N ARG A 70 -1.63 6.55 -0.66
CA ARG A 70 -2.82 6.16 0.10
C ARG A 70 -4.00 6.06 -0.85
N PHE A 71 -4.71 4.95 -0.80
CA PHE A 71 -5.96 4.79 -1.54
C PHE A 71 -7.13 5.35 -0.73
N ASN A 72 -8.08 5.95 -1.43
CA ASN A 72 -9.40 6.23 -0.88
C ASN A 72 -10.12 4.91 -0.55
N SER A 73 -11.00 4.94 0.44
CA SER A 73 -11.82 3.79 0.78
C SER A 73 -12.64 3.34 -0.43
N PHE A 74 -12.65 2.05 -0.68
CA PHE A 74 -13.40 1.42 -1.76
C PHE A 74 -14.36 0.38 -1.17
N PRO A 75 -15.56 0.18 -1.73
CA PRO A 75 -16.49 -0.82 -1.21
C PRO A 75 -15.96 -2.26 -1.39
N ASP A 76 -16.28 -3.13 -0.44
CA ASP A 76 -15.92 -4.55 -0.50
C ASP A 76 -16.62 -5.28 -1.67
N PHE A 77 -17.77 -4.76 -2.13
CA PHE A 77 -18.56 -5.31 -3.22
C PHE A 77 -18.95 -4.24 -4.23
N THR A 78 -18.95 -4.58 -5.52
CA THR A 78 -19.39 -3.70 -6.60
C THR A 78 -20.08 -4.48 -7.72
N ASN A 79 -20.96 -3.81 -8.44
CA ASN A 79 -21.66 -4.34 -9.62
C ASN A 79 -21.30 -3.58 -10.91
N GLN A 80 -20.36 -2.65 -10.85
CA GLN A 80 -19.99 -1.83 -11.99
C GLN A 80 -18.96 -2.57 -12.85
N GLU A 81 -19.11 -2.57 -14.18
CA GLU A 81 -18.13 -3.18 -15.10
C GLU A 81 -16.77 -2.46 -15.11
N GLY A 82 -16.72 -1.23 -14.60
CA GLY A 82 -15.52 -0.45 -14.44
C GLY A 82 -15.44 0.12 -13.03
N VAL A 83 -14.23 0.17 -12.50
CA VAL A 83 -13.92 0.62 -11.15
C VAL A 83 -12.92 1.75 -11.23
N VAL A 84 -13.26 2.86 -10.58
CA VAL A 84 -12.34 3.99 -10.41
C VAL A 84 -11.69 3.89 -9.04
N ILE A 85 -10.39 3.66 -9.02
CA ILE A 85 -9.58 3.71 -7.80
C ILE A 85 -8.87 5.05 -7.79
N SER A 86 -8.92 5.73 -6.65
CA SER A 86 -8.29 7.03 -6.46
C SER A 86 -7.58 7.09 -5.12
N GLY A 87 -6.72 8.08 -4.97
CA GLY A 87 -5.96 8.27 -3.75
C GLY A 87 -5.03 9.47 -3.82
N ASP A 88 -4.21 9.58 -2.78
CA ASP A 88 -3.28 10.66 -2.56
C ASP A 88 -1.85 10.15 -2.45
N THR A 89 -0.92 10.88 -3.02
CA THR A 89 0.52 10.62 -2.97
C THR A 89 1.29 11.95 -3.09
N GLU A 90 2.60 11.89 -3.25
CA GLU A 90 3.40 13.07 -3.52
C GLU A 90 3.08 13.65 -4.92
N SER A 91 2.93 14.97 -5.01
CA SER A 91 2.65 15.67 -6.27
C SER A 91 3.65 15.30 -7.37
N GLY A 92 3.16 14.86 -8.52
CA GLY A 92 3.98 14.44 -9.65
C GLY A 92 4.65 13.06 -9.50
N ALA A 93 4.37 12.31 -8.43
CA ALA A 93 4.82 10.93 -8.30
C ALA A 93 4.04 10.00 -9.25
N THR A 94 4.72 8.97 -9.76
CA THR A 94 4.08 7.88 -10.52
C THR A 94 3.68 6.76 -9.58
N VAL A 95 2.40 6.42 -9.57
CA VAL A 95 1.84 5.28 -8.86
C VAL A 95 1.77 4.10 -9.81
N LYS A 96 2.29 2.93 -9.41
CA LYS A 96 2.20 1.68 -10.15
C LYS A 96 1.21 0.75 -9.48
N LEU A 97 0.28 0.20 -10.25
CA LEU A 97 -0.78 -0.66 -9.75
C LEU A 97 -0.78 -1.98 -10.51
N THR A 98 -0.66 -3.11 -9.83
CA THR A 98 -0.93 -4.41 -10.47
C THR A 98 -2.36 -4.84 -10.17
N PHE A 99 -3.17 -4.98 -11.23
CA PHE A 99 -4.56 -5.42 -11.19
C PHE A 99 -4.73 -6.73 -11.98
N ASN A 100 -5.15 -7.81 -11.32
CA ASN A 100 -5.32 -9.15 -11.94
C ASN A 100 -4.07 -9.64 -12.73
N GLY A 101 -2.88 -9.24 -12.29
CA GLY A 101 -1.60 -9.57 -12.92
C GLY A 101 -1.18 -8.64 -14.08
N SER A 102 -1.99 -7.64 -14.42
CA SER A 102 -1.64 -6.57 -15.37
C SER A 102 -1.17 -5.34 -14.60
N GLY A 103 -0.01 -4.78 -14.97
CA GLY A 103 0.48 -3.53 -14.43
C GLY A 103 -0.12 -2.32 -15.13
N GLU A 104 -0.57 -1.34 -14.36
CA GLU A 104 -1.03 -0.01 -14.80
C GLU A 104 -0.23 1.08 -14.06
N GLU A 105 -0.07 2.25 -14.68
CA GLU A 105 0.63 3.39 -14.07
C GLU A 105 -0.20 4.66 -14.17
N ALA A 106 -0.24 5.46 -13.11
CA ALA A 106 -0.89 6.76 -13.08
C ALA A 106 0.04 7.82 -12.50
N LEU A 107 0.06 9.01 -13.11
CA LEU A 107 0.80 10.16 -12.60
C LEU A 107 -0.11 10.97 -11.67
N ALA A 108 0.39 11.30 -10.49
CA ALA A 108 -0.30 12.19 -9.57
C ALA A 108 -0.25 13.64 -10.09
N ASP A 109 -1.35 14.37 -9.89
CA ASP A 109 -1.43 15.78 -10.24
C ASP A 109 -0.61 16.68 -9.29
N ARG A 110 -0.79 18.00 -9.43
CA ARG A 110 -0.08 19.01 -8.61
C ARG A 110 -0.49 19.03 -7.15
N ASP A 111 -1.67 18.48 -6.85
CA ASP A 111 -2.22 18.40 -5.51
C ASP A 111 -1.95 17.02 -4.88
N GLY A 112 -1.33 16.10 -5.65
CA GLY A 112 -0.98 14.75 -5.21
C GLY A 112 -2.07 13.71 -5.47
N HIS A 113 -3.13 14.06 -6.19
CA HIS A 113 -4.22 13.13 -6.49
C HIS A 113 -3.89 12.25 -7.68
N PHE A 114 -4.19 10.96 -7.58
CA PHE A 114 -4.07 10.01 -8.69
C PHE A 114 -5.38 9.23 -8.87
N SER A 115 -5.59 8.70 -10.09
CA SER A 115 -6.72 7.85 -10.40
C SER A 115 -6.40 6.79 -11.45
N PHE A 116 -6.93 5.58 -11.23
CA PHE A 116 -6.96 4.48 -12.18
C PHE A 116 -8.40 4.19 -12.58
N ASN A 117 -8.65 3.98 -13.87
CA ASN A 117 -9.94 3.53 -14.37
C ASN A 117 -9.79 2.09 -14.89
N LEU A 118 -10.06 1.15 -14.00
CA LEU A 118 -9.92 -0.27 -14.27
C LEU A 118 -11.19 -0.80 -14.89
N LYS A 119 -11.08 -1.44 -16.05
CA LYS A 119 -12.20 -2.16 -16.65
C LYS A 119 -12.12 -3.63 -16.27
N HIS A 120 -13.22 -4.16 -15.77
CA HIS A 120 -13.33 -5.59 -15.57
C HIS A 120 -13.35 -6.28 -16.95
N GLN A 121 -12.43 -7.22 -17.17
CA GLN A 121 -12.50 -8.15 -18.29
C GLN A 121 -13.03 -9.47 -17.76
N PRO A 122 -14.32 -9.79 -17.97
CA PRO A 122 -14.91 -11.00 -17.42
C PRO A 122 -14.19 -12.24 -17.96
N ARG A 123 -13.55 -13.02 -17.08
CA ARG A 123 -13.16 -14.40 -17.37
C ARG A 123 -14.43 -15.26 -17.27
N ARG A 124 -14.71 -16.10 -18.29
CA ARG A 124 -15.96 -16.88 -18.39
C ARG A 124 -16.24 -17.73 -17.14
N GLY A 125 -17.37 -17.48 -16.45
CA GLY A 125 -17.96 -18.36 -15.42
C GLY A 125 -18.91 -17.63 -14.46
N LYS A 126 -19.80 -18.37 -13.77
CA LYS A 126 -20.74 -17.85 -12.74
C LYS A 126 -19.92 -17.65 -11.45
N GLN A 127 -19.51 -16.42 -11.11
CA GLN A 127 -18.50 -16.25 -10.05
C GLN A 127 -18.57 -14.91 -9.31
N THR A 128 -18.69 -15.02 -8.00
CA THR A 128 -18.10 -14.11 -7.03
C THR A 128 -16.58 -14.20 -7.20
N TRP A 129 -15.91 -13.09 -7.52
CA TRP A 129 -14.47 -13.07 -7.75
C TRP A 129 -13.80 -12.06 -6.85
N GLU A 130 -12.73 -12.47 -6.18
CA GLU A 130 -11.86 -11.57 -5.45
C GLU A 130 -10.80 -11.04 -6.41
N GLU A 131 -10.75 -9.72 -6.56
CA GLU A 131 -9.67 -9.06 -7.30
C GLU A 131 -8.66 -8.47 -6.32
N TYR A 132 -7.38 -8.57 -6.67
CA TYR A 132 -6.28 -8.17 -5.81
C TYR A 132 -5.48 -7.03 -6.45
N LEU A 133 -5.17 -6.01 -5.66
CA LEU A 133 -4.18 -4.98 -6.00
C LEU A 133 -2.85 -5.30 -5.31
N THR A 134 -1.87 -5.74 -6.08
CA THR A 134 -0.54 -6.08 -5.54
C THR A 134 0.49 -5.03 -5.95
N GLU A 135 1.49 -4.81 -5.09
CA GLU A 135 2.68 -3.94 -5.29
C GLU A 135 2.66 -2.53 -4.65
N ILE A 136 1.60 -2.18 -3.91
CA ILE A 136 1.60 -1.04 -2.96
C ILE A 136 1.12 -1.55 -1.60
N GLN A 137 1.74 -1.10 -0.50
CA GLN A 137 1.09 -1.17 0.82
C GLN A 137 0.14 0.04 0.92
N PRO A 138 -1.19 -0.15 1.05
CA PRO A 138 -1.93 -1.41 1.28
C PRO A 138 -2.44 -2.13 0.01
N THR A 139 -2.60 -3.45 0.10
CA THR A 139 -3.37 -4.28 -0.84
C THR A 139 -4.86 -3.98 -0.66
N LEU A 140 -5.55 -3.66 -1.75
CA LEU A 140 -7.01 -3.56 -1.78
C LEU A 140 -7.58 -4.84 -2.40
N ALA A 141 -8.67 -5.33 -1.83
CA ALA A 141 -9.46 -6.41 -2.41
C ALA A 141 -10.94 -6.01 -2.46
N PHE A 142 -11.59 -6.34 -3.56
CA PHE A 142 -13.03 -6.15 -3.71
C PHE A 142 -13.60 -7.27 -4.57
N THR A 143 -14.91 -7.43 -4.49
CA THR A 143 -15.63 -8.52 -5.14
C THR A 143 -16.70 -8.02 -6.08
N PHE A 144 -16.65 -8.47 -7.34
CA PHE A 144 -17.74 -8.25 -8.28
C PHE A 144 -18.90 -9.21 -8.02
N LYS A 145 -20.13 -8.68 -7.97
CA LYS A 145 -21.36 -9.46 -7.88
C LYS A 145 -22.32 -9.14 -9.01
N LYS A 146 -23.03 -10.17 -9.49
CA LYS A 146 -24.18 -10.07 -10.39
C LYS A 146 -25.47 -10.00 -9.58
N SER A 147 -26.58 -9.68 -10.25
CA SER A 147 -27.90 -9.75 -9.62
C SER A 147 -28.19 -11.12 -8.98
N PRO A 148 -28.79 -11.12 -7.77
CA PRO A 148 -29.07 -12.34 -7.04
C PRO A 148 -30.18 -13.14 -7.73
N ASP A 149 -30.08 -14.46 -7.70
CA ASP A 149 -31.16 -15.33 -8.15
C ASP A 149 -32.37 -15.19 -7.17
N LEU A 150 -33.61 -15.15 -7.68
CA LEU A 150 -34.84 -15.06 -6.87
C LEU A 150 -35.94 -15.93 -7.50
N THR A 151 -36.50 -16.84 -6.72
CA THR A 151 -37.56 -17.76 -7.14
C THR A 151 -38.67 -17.85 -6.11
N ILE A 152 -39.91 -17.84 -6.59
CA ILE A 152 -41.10 -18.13 -5.77
C ILE A 152 -41.46 -19.59 -5.98
N ASP A 153 -41.36 -20.39 -4.93
CA ASP A 153 -41.53 -21.85 -4.99
C ASP A 153 -43.00 -22.25 -4.86
N SER A 154 -43.75 -21.53 -4.03
CA SER A 154 -45.17 -21.81 -3.80
C SER A 154 -45.86 -20.60 -3.17
N PRO A 155 -47.14 -20.33 -3.46
CA PRO A 155 -47.96 -20.94 -4.50
C PRO A 155 -47.54 -20.50 -5.91
N ALA A 156 -48.02 -21.22 -6.93
CA ALA A 156 -47.76 -20.89 -8.32
C ALA A 156 -48.41 -19.55 -8.72
N PRO A 157 -47.83 -18.79 -9.67
CA PRO A 157 -48.45 -17.58 -10.20
C PRO A 157 -49.86 -17.83 -10.73
N GLY A 158 -50.80 -16.98 -10.34
CA GLY A 158 -52.22 -17.07 -10.74
C GLY A 158 -53.06 -18.07 -9.93
N ALA A 159 -52.51 -18.70 -8.89
CA ALA A 159 -53.26 -19.64 -8.07
C ALA A 159 -54.54 -19.03 -7.49
N GLN A 160 -55.60 -19.85 -7.43
CA GLN A 160 -56.92 -19.47 -6.95
C GLN A 160 -57.21 -20.11 -5.58
N PHE A 161 -57.76 -19.32 -4.67
CA PHE A 161 -58.11 -19.72 -3.32
C PHE A 161 -59.58 -19.40 -3.05
N PHE A 162 -60.27 -20.29 -2.32
CA PHE A 162 -61.71 -20.20 -2.10
C PHE A 162 -62.10 -20.43 -0.64
N GLY A 163 -63.07 -19.65 -0.18
CA GLY A 163 -63.65 -19.82 1.15
C GLY A 163 -62.75 -19.30 2.28
N THR A 164 -63.37 -18.96 3.40
CA THR A 164 -62.70 -18.32 4.55
C THR A 164 -61.49 -19.08 5.11
N LYS A 165 -61.45 -20.41 4.96
CA LYS A 165 -60.32 -21.25 5.42
C LYS A 165 -59.05 -21.07 4.59
N GLN A 166 -59.15 -20.61 3.34
CA GLN A 166 -58.01 -20.41 2.44
C GLN A 166 -57.63 -18.93 2.29
N ARG A 167 -58.23 -18.05 3.09
CA ARG A 167 -57.96 -16.61 3.05
C ARG A 167 -56.55 -16.26 3.53
N GLN A 168 -55.98 -17.06 4.42
CA GLN A 168 -54.59 -16.91 4.85
C GLN A 168 -53.72 -17.84 4.02
N VAL A 169 -52.73 -17.28 3.33
CA VAL A 169 -51.79 -18.02 2.48
C VAL A 169 -50.37 -17.79 2.94
N THR A 170 -49.54 -18.81 2.76
CA THR A 170 -48.10 -18.75 2.99
C THR A 170 -47.40 -18.86 1.65
N ILE A 171 -46.67 -17.81 1.29
CA ILE A 171 -45.81 -17.75 0.11
C ILE A 171 -44.40 -18.15 0.55
N GLN A 172 -43.77 -19.05 -0.18
CA GLN A 172 -42.43 -19.57 0.04
C GLN A 172 -41.59 -19.32 -1.19
N GLY A 173 -40.33 -18.97 -0.99
CA GLY A 173 -39.38 -18.77 -2.06
C GLY A 173 -37.95 -18.94 -1.59
N THR A 174 -37.06 -18.82 -2.57
CA THR A 174 -35.63 -19.06 -2.44
C THR A 174 -34.86 -17.94 -3.16
N SER A 175 -33.72 -17.57 -2.58
CA SER A 175 -32.76 -16.63 -3.17
C SER A 175 -31.32 -17.06 -2.81
N GLU A 176 -30.32 -16.29 -3.23
CA GLU A 176 -28.93 -16.52 -2.81
C GLU A 176 -28.76 -16.22 -1.31
N SER A 177 -27.82 -16.90 -0.64
CA SER A 177 -27.55 -16.69 0.78
C SER A 177 -27.01 -15.28 1.05
N GLY A 178 -27.43 -14.67 2.15
CA GLY A 178 -27.01 -13.32 2.55
C GLY A 178 -27.64 -12.18 1.74
N VAL A 179 -28.69 -12.46 0.95
CA VAL A 179 -29.46 -11.47 0.19
C VAL A 179 -30.66 -11.00 1.01
N GLY A 180 -30.91 -9.68 1.01
CA GLY A 180 -32.10 -9.12 1.62
C GLY A 180 -33.32 -9.28 0.71
N ILE A 181 -34.43 -9.80 1.23
CA ILE A 181 -35.70 -9.91 0.50
C ILE A 181 -36.72 -8.95 1.08
N THR A 182 -37.46 -8.28 0.19
CA THR A 182 -38.65 -7.50 0.55
C THR A 182 -39.87 -7.96 -0.24
N VAL A 183 -41.06 -7.81 0.33
CA VAL A 183 -42.35 -7.98 -0.35
C VAL A 183 -43.19 -6.73 -0.15
N ASN A 184 -43.60 -6.05 -1.23
CA ASN A 184 -44.30 -4.76 -1.17
C ASN A 184 -43.62 -3.80 -0.17
N GLU A 185 -42.31 -3.65 -0.29
CA GLU A 185 -41.42 -2.83 0.58
C GLU A 185 -41.23 -3.30 2.03
N ARG A 186 -41.81 -4.45 2.42
CA ARG A 186 -41.63 -5.03 3.76
C ARG A 186 -40.51 -6.06 3.77
N ILE A 187 -39.56 -5.92 4.69
CA ILE A 187 -38.43 -6.85 4.85
C ILE A 187 -38.91 -8.21 5.32
N LEU A 188 -38.42 -9.28 4.69
CA LEU A 188 -38.63 -10.67 5.09
C LEU A 188 -37.39 -11.22 5.81
N SER A 189 -37.63 -12.14 6.74
CA SER A 189 -36.55 -12.95 7.30
C SER A 189 -36.16 -14.01 6.28
N VAL A 190 -34.87 -14.12 6.01
CA VAL A 190 -34.27 -15.11 5.12
C VAL A 190 -33.35 -15.98 5.97
N ASP A 191 -33.42 -17.30 5.79
CA ASP A 191 -32.51 -18.21 6.49
C ASP A 191 -31.12 -18.27 5.82
N ASP A 192 -30.16 -18.95 6.46
CA ASP A 192 -28.79 -19.07 5.95
C ASP A 192 -28.71 -19.79 4.59
N MET A 193 -29.76 -20.55 4.23
CA MET A 193 -29.88 -21.24 2.94
C MET A 193 -30.56 -20.38 1.87
N GLY A 194 -30.95 -19.13 2.18
CA GLY A 194 -31.62 -18.24 1.25
C GLY A 194 -33.13 -18.49 1.12
N LYS A 195 -33.74 -19.30 1.98
CA LYS A 195 -35.19 -19.53 1.97
C LYS A 195 -35.91 -18.45 2.76
N PHE A 196 -37.07 -18.07 2.27
CA PHE A 196 -37.94 -17.13 2.96
C PHE A 196 -39.39 -17.61 2.91
N GLN A 197 -40.16 -17.12 3.88
CA GLN A 197 -41.58 -17.37 4.00
C GLN A 197 -42.32 -16.07 4.33
N TYR A 198 -43.45 -15.84 3.67
CA TYR A 198 -44.32 -14.71 3.91
C TYR A 198 -45.77 -15.17 4.04
N THR A 199 -46.36 -14.97 5.21
CA THR A 199 -47.77 -15.30 5.47
C THR A 199 -48.61 -14.03 5.39
N THR A 200 -49.68 -14.07 4.59
CA THR A 200 -50.55 -12.92 4.33
C THR A 200 -52.01 -13.33 4.26
N THR A 201 -52.91 -12.36 4.46
CA THR A 201 -54.35 -12.52 4.27
C THR A 201 -54.74 -11.93 2.91
N LEU A 202 -55.47 -12.71 2.12
CA LEU A 202 -55.95 -12.32 0.79
C LEU A 202 -57.24 -11.49 0.88
N ASN A 203 -57.31 -10.46 0.06
CA ASN A 203 -58.52 -9.70 -0.23
C ASN A 203 -59.31 -10.39 -1.34
N ASP A 204 -60.62 -10.14 -1.43
CA ASP A 204 -61.42 -10.66 -2.54
C ASP A 204 -60.92 -10.09 -3.88
N GLY A 205 -60.86 -10.96 -4.89
CA GLY A 205 -60.31 -10.66 -6.19
C GLY A 205 -58.80 -10.87 -6.27
N GLU A 206 -58.14 -10.01 -7.05
CA GLU A 206 -56.73 -10.10 -7.39
C GLU A 206 -55.84 -9.52 -6.28
N ASN A 207 -54.81 -10.26 -5.87
CA ASN A 207 -53.82 -9.87 -4.88
C ASN A 207 -52.43 -9.90 -5.51
N LYS A 208 -51.72 -8.77 -5.50
CA LYS A 208 -50.39 -8.62 -6.07
C LYS A 208 -49.31 -8.52 -4.99
N PHE A 209 -48.23 -9.25 -5.19
CA PHE A 209 -47.06 -9.26 -4.32
C PHE A 209 -45.81 -9.03 -5.16
N LEU A 210 -45.13 -7.90 -4.93
CA LEU A 210 -43.85 -7.59 -5.55
C LEU A 210 -42.73 -8.01 -4.61
N PHE A 211 -42.02 -9.08 -4.96
CA PHE A 211 -40.82 -9.53 -4.27
C PHE A 211 -39.60 -8.87 -4.88
N LYS A 212 -38.69 -8.39 -4.03
CA LYS A 212 -37.42 -7.80 -4.45
C LYS A 212 -36.29 -8.35 -3.61
N ALA A 213 -35.32 -8.95 -4.28
CA ALA A 213 -34.05 -9.39 -3.73
C ALA A 213 -33.00 -8.29 -3.92
N THR A 214 -32.16 -8.02 -2.92
CA THR A 214 -31.07 -7.04 -2.97
C THR A 214 -29.82 -7.59 -2.31
N ASP A 215 -28.71 -7.65 -3.04
CA ASP A 215 -27.42 -8.14 -2.54
C ASP A 215 -26.56 -7.04 -1.88
N SER A 216 -25.38 -7.41 -1.39
CA SER A 216 -24.43 -6.47 -0.76
C SER A 216 -23.73 -5.52 -1.73
N ALA A 217 -23.79 -5.77 -3.04
CA ALA A 217 -23.30 -4.87 -4.09
C ALA A 217 -24.40 -3.90 -4.58
N GLY A 218 -25.62 -4.00 -4.04
CA GLY A 218 -26.77 -3.21 -4.44
C GLY A 218 -27.47 -3.72 -5.71
N ASN A 219 -27.13 -4.92 -6.20
CA ASN A 219 -27.87 -5.53 -7.30
C ASN A 219 -29.25 -5.97 -6.85
N THR A 220 -30.23 -5.83 -7.74
CA THR A 220 -31.62 -6.17 -7.44
C THR A 220 -32.24 -7.10 -8.47
N THR A 221 -33.08 -8.02 -8.00
CA THR A 221 -33.94 -8.87 -8.84
C THR A 221 -35.36 -8.77 -8.30
N GLU A 222 -36.33 -8.56 -9.19
CA GLU A 222 -37.74 -8.41 -8.83
C GLU A 222 -38.58 -9.54 -9.43
N SER A 223 -39.57 -10.00 -8.68
CA SER A 223 -40.50 -11.06 -9.08
C SER A 223 -41.91 -10.71 -8.61
N GLU A 224 -42.87 -10.71 -9.53
CA GLU A 224 -44.28 -10.44 -9.22
C GLU A 224 -45.04 -11.76 -9.08
N LEU A 225 -45.78 -11.90 -7.98
CA LEU A 225 -46.72 -12.99 -7.75
C LEU A 225 -48.15 -12.43 -7.66
N VAL A 226 -49.04 -12.94 -8.50
CA VAL A 226 -50.47 -12.63 -8.47
C VAL A 226 -51.24 -13.84 -7.97
N LEU A 227 -52.11 -13.65 -6.97
CA LEU A 227 -53.00 -14.68 -6.43
C LEU A 227 -54.44 -14.17 -6.46
N ASN A 228 -55.40 -15.08 -6.67
CA ASN A 228 -56.82 -14.73 -6.72
C ASN A 228 -57.55 -15.38 -5.55
N PHE A 229 -58.44 -14.64 -4.91
CA PHE A 229 -59.28 -15.16 -3.82
C PHE A 229 -60.75 -14.84 -4.04
N SER A 230 -61.62 -15.79 -3.73
CA SER A 230 -63.07 -15.60 -3.68
C SER A 230 -63.62 -16.16 -2.37
N SER A 231 -64.27 -15.30 -1.57
CA SER A 231 -64.92 -15.66 -0.30
C SER A 231 -65.99 -16.74 -0.43
#